data_AF-A0A1V6BVY3-F1
#
_entry.id   AF-A0A1V6BVY3-F1
#
_cell.length_a   1.000
_cell.length_b   1.000
_cell.length_c   1.000
_cell.angle_alpha   90.00
_cell.angle_beta   90.00
_cell.angle_gamma   90.00
#
_symmetry.space_group_name_H-M   'P 1'
#
loop_
_entity.id
_entity.type
_entity.pdbx_description
1 polymer ?
#
loop_
_entity_poly.entity_id
_entity_poly.type
_entity_poly.pdbx_seq_one_letter_code
_entity_poly.pdbx_strand_id
1 'polypeptide(L)'
;MFYKKAFVFISTVIVAASLYSTEFTFDPNSIPNPRVNNGWITDVGDYISDEDELKINEIISEIESATSVEMAVVVVPNCGGDIFGAAQALGELWKVGKKDKDNGVIIVASIDEREFRTHTGYGVEEILPDGLVRTLQDAYVVPSFKRARYGEGILRYLAQLKKIFINDEESVSENSGLVEDVNQGSLKDEYLDNSNKIYKYNIKKHLLYWLIAFAGLISIIVGVIKYIKNLAKAVALGQKYQDYTAVKRLDEKGFVEIDTAGQTLTMFLGSFAIATVGAIMLGSSGQIFYMKVVNFIMLIVGIAFPITAVSIFNSRLGVIKKNIISDWRKRPKNCMKCSNSMTKLSESEDDAYLSKIQVAEERLNSLDYDVWICDSCKNTVIEKYIDKNFSRYIKCSGCGGITSKRTGSVVTRQPTYYSTGQREITYECQACSRKEKKYETIPKLEQTTSSSGGSYGGGGSSGGSYGGGSFGGGGATSKW
;
A
#
# COMPACT_ATOMS: atom_id res chain seq x y z
N MET A 1 -13.74 -22.07 25.54
CA MET A 1 -14.29 -20.87 24.87
C MET A 1 -13.30 -20.21 23.89
N PHE A 2 -11.98 -20.27 24.13
CA PHE A 2 -10.94 -19.74 23.23
C PHE A 2 -10.86 -20.43 21.86
N TYR A 3 -10.98 -21.76 21.81
CA TYR A 3 -10.90 -22.52 20.55
C TYR A 3 -12.03 -22.19 19.54
N LYS A 4 -13.24 -21.91 20.01
CA LYS A 4 -14.35 -21.48 19.14
C LYS A 4 -14.12 -20.10 18.51
N LYS A 5 -13.46 -19.18 19.24
CA LYS A 5 -13.14 -17.84 18.73
C LYS A 5 -11.94 -17.85 17.78
N ALA A 6 -10.96 -18.72 18.03
CA ALA A 6 -9.84 -18.95 17.12
C ALA A 6 -10.29 -19.59 15.79
N PHE A 7 -11.23 -20.54 15.84
CA PHE A 7 -11.77 -21.20 14.64
C PHE A 7 -12.55 -20.21 13.74
N VAL A 8 -13.38 -19.34 14.33
CA VAL A 8 -14.11 -18.30 13.59
C VAL A 8 -13.15 -17.29 12.97
N PHE A 9 -12.09 -16.90 13.68
CA PHE A 9 -11.10 -15.96 13.14
C PHE A 9 -10.32 -16.57 11.96
N ILE A 10 -9.86 -17.82 12.09
CA ILE A 10 -9.16 -18.54 11.03
C ILE A 10 -10.08 -18.74 9.82
N SER A 11 -11.36 -19.09 10.03
CA SER A 11 -12.30 -19.25 8.91
C SER A 11 -12.59 -17.92 8.20
N THR A 12 -12.70 -16.80 8.93
CA THR A 12 -12.85 -15.47 8.30
C THR A 12 -11.62 -15.01 7.53
N VAL A 13 -10.42 -15.37 7.99
CA VAL A 13 -9.17 -15.06 7.27
C VAL A 13 -9.04 -15.91 6.00
N ILE A 14 -9.45 -17.18 6.04
CA ILE A 14 -9.47 -18.05 4.86
C ILE A 14 -10.50 -17.55 3.84
N VAL A 15 -11.72 -17.21 4.26
CA VAL A 15 -12.76 -16.66 3.37
C VAL A 15 -12.35 -15.29 2.80
N ALA A 16 -11.69 -14.44 3.58
CA ALA A 16 -11.14 -13.17 3.08
C ALA A 16 -10.00 -13.40 2.08
N ALA A 17 -9.10 -14.37 2.32
CA ALA A 17 -8.03 -14.71 1.38
C ALA A 17 -8.57 -15.28 0.06
N SER A 18 -9.68 -16.04 0.10
CA SER A 18 -10.38 -16.55 -1.09
C SER A 18 -11.11 -15.48 -1.89
N LEU A 19 -11.35 -14.29 -1.33
CA LEU A 19 -12.02 -13.17 -2.01
C LEU A 19 -11.06 -12.21 -2.74
N TYR A 20 -9.74 -12.43 -2.64
CA TYR A 20 -8.72 -11.58 -3.29
C TYR A 20 -7.97 -12.25 -4.45
N SER A 21 -8.34 -13.46 -4.87
CA SER A 21 -7.92 -13.97 -6.17
C SER A 21 -8.83 -13.41 -7.26
N THR A 22 -8.76 -12.10 -7.50
CA THR A 22 -9.15 -11.61 -8.83
C THR A 22 -8.06 -12.09 -9.78
N GLU A 23 -8.32 -13.18 -10.48
CA GLU A 23 -7.48 -13.56 -11.61
C GLU A 23 -7.48 -12.38 -12.57
N PHE A 24 -6.29 -11.82 -12.82
CA PHE A 24 -6.13 -10.77 -13.82
C PHE A 24 -6.47 -11.39 -15.17
N THR A 25 -7.61 -11.02 -15.73
CA THR A 25 -8.02 -11.42 -17.08
C THR A 25 -7.45 -10.42 -18.07
N PHE A 26 -6.55 -10.87 -18.95
CA PHE A 26 -6.06 -10.06 -20.06
C PHE A 26 -7.21 -9.77 -21.05
N ASP A 27 -7.47 -8.48 -21.31
CA ASP A 27 -8.44 -8.04 -22.32
C ASP A 27 -7.69 -7.49 -23.55
N PRO A 28 -7.66 -8.22 -24.68
CA PRO A 28 -7.00 -7.77 -25.90
C PRO A 28 -7.52 -6.43 -26.43
N ASN A 29 -8.78 -6.07 -26.15
CA ASN A 29 -9.37 -4.79 -26.59
C ASN A 29 -8.81 -3.58 -25.83
N SER A 30 -8.20 -3.81 -24.66
CA SER A 30 -7.56 -2.76 -23.87
C SER A 30 -6.19 -2.36 -24.42
N ILE A 31 -5.59 -3.19 -25.27
CA ILE A 31 -4.29 -2.93 -25.88
C ILE A 31 -4.51 -2.11 -27.16
N PRO A 32 -3.95 -0.89 -27.27
CA PRO A 32 -4.15 -0.07 -28.45
C PRO A 32 -3.45 -0.72 -29.66
N ASN A 33 -4.13 -0.76 -30.80
CA ASN A 33 -3.54 -1.26 -32.03
C ASN A 33 -2.49 -0.25 -32.57
N PRO A 34 -1.23 -0.66 -32.79
CA PRO A 34 -0.15 0.25 -33.18
C PRO A 34 -0.38 0.92 -34.54
N ARG A 35 -1.14 0.29 -35.44
CA ARG A 35 -1.41 0.84 -36.77
C ARG A 35 -2.33 2.07 -36.75
N VAL A 36 -3.05 2.30 -35.66
CA VAL A 36 -3.85 3.53 -35.48
C VAL A 36 -2.97 4.78 -35.58
N ASN A 37 -1.72 4.67 -35.13
CA ASN A 37 -0.71 5.74 -35.21
C ASN A 37 0.32 5.49 -36.32
N ASN A 38 0.00 4.63 -37.30
CA ASN A 38 0.89 4.21 -38.38
C ASN A 38 2.22 3.55 -37.91
N GLY A 39 2.28 3.07 -36.67
CA GLY A 39 3.40 2.30 -36.12
C GLY A 39 3.17 0.79 -36.20
N TRP A 40 4.09 0.02 -35.61
CA TRP A 40 4.09 -1.45 -35.55
C TRP A 40 4.32 -1.97 -34.13
N ILE A 41 4.65 -1.09 -33.18
CA ILE A 41 4.88 -1.42 -31.77
C ILE A 41 3.88 -0.72 -30.85
N THR A 42 3.45 -1.44 -29.82
CA THR A 42 2.72 -0.91 -28.67
C THR A 42 3.42 -1.33 -27.39
N ASP A 43 3.93 -0.35 -26.66
CA ASP A 43 4.56 -0.55 -25.36
C ASP A 43 3.65 -0.04 -24.23
N VAL A 44 2.95 -0.98 -23.61
CA VAL A 44 2.10 -0.71 -22.45
C VAL A 44 2.98 -0.70 -21.21
N GLY A 45 3.36 0.49 -20.76
CA GLY A 45 4.13 0.66 -19.52
C GLY A 45 5.51 1.29 -19.71
N ASP A 46 5.86 1.72 -20.92
CA ASP A 46 7.08 2.51 -21.21
C ASP A 46 8.36 1.75 -20.80
N TYR A 47 8.44 0.48 -21.23
CA TYR A 47 9.57 -0.42 -21.04
C TYR A 47 10.68 -0.26 -22.09
N ILE A 48 10.37 0.39 -23.22
CA ILE A 48 11.21 0.59 -24.39
C ILE A 48 11.36 2.09 -24.61
N SER A 49 12.59 2.54 -24.83
CA SER A 49 12.84 3.96 -25.09
C SER A 49 12.27 4.40 -26.44
N ASP A 50 11.83 5.65 -26.55
CA ASP A 50 11.36 6.26 -27.81
C ASP A 50 12.32 6.01 -28.99
N GLU A 51 13.64 6.04 -28.75
CA GLU A 51 14.65 5.79 -29.77
C GLU A 51 14.60 4.34 -30.30
N ASP A 52 14.42 3.37 -29.40
CA ASP A 52 14.30 1.96 -29.76
C ASP A 52 12.95 1.68 -30.43
N GLU A 53 11.86 2.30 -30.00
CA GLU A 53 10.56 2.18 -30.67
C GLU A 53 10.62 2.68 -32.11
N LEU A 54 11.29 3.81 -32.36
CA LEU A 54 11.49 4.33 -33.71
C LEU A 54 12.25 3.34 -34.60
N LYS A 55 13.35 2.75 -34.09
CA LYS A 55 14.13 1.74 -34.81
C LYS A 55 13.35 0.45 -35.05
N ILE A 56 12.52 0.03 -34.09
CA ILE A 56 11.64 -1.15 -34.24
C ILE A 56 10.63 -0.89 -35.37
N ASN A 57 9.98 0.27 -35.37
CA ASN A 57 9.05 0.68 -36.41
C ASN A 57 9.72 0.72 -37.80
N GLU A 58 10.95 1.23 -37.88
CA GLU A 58 11.73 1.29 -39.11
C GLU A 58 12.03 -0.11 -39.67
N ILE A 59 12.59 -1.01 -38.85
CA ILE A 59 12.93 -2.38 -39.27
C ILE A 59 11.68 -3.13 -39.74
N ILE A 60 10.57 -3.03 -39.01
CA ILE A 60 9.33 -3.73 -39.40
C ILE A 60 8.76 -3.14 -40.70
N SER A 61 8.81 -1.82 -40.88
CA SER A 61 8.37 -1.18 -42.13
C SER A 61 9.20 -1.64 -43.32
N GLU A 62 10.50 -1.81 -43.13
CA GLU A 62 11.41 -2.29 -44.17
C GLU A 62 11.08 -3.75 -44.57
N ILE A 63 10.87 -4.63 -43.59
CA ILE A 63 10.44 -6.01 -43.83
C ILE A 63 9.09 -6.05 -44.58
N GLU A 64 8.11 -5.25 -44.15
CA GLU A 64 6.79 -5.21 -44.80
C GLU A 64 6.91 -4.72 -46.25
N SER A 65 7.69 -3.67 -46.50
CA SER A 65 7.90 -3.14 -47.85
C SER A 65 8.62 -4.12 -48.79
N ALA A 66 9.56 -4.91 -48.26
CA ALA A 66 10.36 -5.85 -49.04
C ALA A 66 9.64 -7.18 -49.30
N THR A 67 8.81 -7.64 -48.36
CA THR A 67 8.30 -9.03 -48.36
C THR A 67 6.78 -9.14 -48.25
N SER A 68 6.06 -8.04 -47.99
CA SER A 68 4.64 -7.97 -47.63
C SER A 68 4.25 -8.63 -46.30
N VAL A 69 5.20 -9.13 -45.52
CA VAL A 69 4.97 -9.70 -44.18
C VAL A 69 4.62 -8.57 -43.22
N GLU A 70 3.51 -8.71 -42.50
CA GLU A 70 3.09 -7.71 -41.50
C GLU A 70 3.42 -8.21 -40.10
N MET A 71 4.07 -7.38 -39.30
CA MET A 71 4.41 -7.72 -37.91
C MET A 71 3.83 -6.72 -36.91
N ALA A 72 3.51 -7.18 -35.71
CA ALA A 72 3.21 -6.31 -34.58
C ALA A 72 4.06 -6.71 -33.37
N VAL A 73 4.60 -5.73 -32.66
CA VAL A 73 5.30 -5.92 -31.38
C VAL A 73 4.43 -5.35 -30.27
N VAL A 74 4.17 -6.14 -29.24
CA VAL A 74 3.37 -5.76 -28.09
C VAL A 74 4.16 -6.04 -26.83
N VAL A 75 4.42 -5.01 -26.04
CA VAL A 75 5.07 -5.13 -24.74
C VAL A 75 4.06 -4.77 -23.68
N VAL A 76 3.83 -5.67 -22.74
CA VAL A 76 2.82 -5.52 -21.69
C VAL A 76 3.39 -5.93 -20.33
N PRO A 77 2.87 -5.37 -19.22
CA PRO A 77 3.29 -5.80 -17.90
C PRO A 77 2.96 -7.28 -17.68
N ASN A 78 1.74 -7.71 -18.00
CA ASN A 78 1.28 -9.08 -17.86
C ASN A 78 0.21 -9.43 -18.90
N CYS A 79 -0.03 -10.73 -19.11
CA CYS A 79 -1.08 -11.21 -20.01
C CYS A 79 -1.99 -12.27 -19.37
N GLY A 80 -2.07 -12.28 -18.03
CA GLY A 80 -2.99 -13.16 -17.30
C GLY A 80 -2.52 -14.61 -17.22
N GLY A 81 -1.24 -14.87 -17.45
CA GLY A 81 -0.62 -16.19 -17.37
C GLY A 81 -0.73 -17.05 -18.63
N ASP A 82 -1.31 -16.54 -19.71
CA ASP A 82 -1.42 -17.25 -21.00
C ASP A 82 -0.98 -16.36 -22.18
N ILE A 83 0.35 -16.26 -22.38
CA ILE A 83 0.93 -15.48 -23.49
C ILE A 83 0.59 -16.05 -24.86
N PHE A 84 0.29 -17.35 -24.94
CA PHE A 84 -0.16 -17.98 -26.17
C PHE A 84 -1.52 -17.43 -26.56
N GLY A 85 -2.51 -17.55 -25.66
CA GLY A 85 -3.87 -17.05 -25.89
C GLY A 85 -3.90 -15.54 -26.12
N ALA A 86 -3.08 -14.78 -25.40
CA ALA A 86 -2.95 -13.34 -25.60
C ALA A 86 -2.44 -12.98 -27.00
N ALA A 87 -1.36 -13.60 -27.46
CA ALA A 87 -0.79 -13.35 -28.79
C ALA A 87 -1.76 -13.75 -29.91
N GLN A 88 -2.44 -14.89 -29.76
CA GLN A 88 -3.45 -15.33 -30.71
C GLN A 88 -4.63 -14.36 -30.78
N ALA A 89 -5.19 -13.99 -29.63
CA ALA A 89 -6.34 -13.09 -29.57
C ALA A 89 -6.03 -11.70 -30.15
N LEU A 90 -4.82 -11.17 -29.91
CA LEU A 90 -4.38 -9.91 -30.52
C LEU A 90 -4.23 -10.03 -32.04
N GLY A 91 -3.61 -11.11 -32.54
CA GLY A 91 -3.47 -11.36 -33.97
C GLY A 91 -4.82 -11.47 -34.68
N GLU A 92 -5.76 -12.22 -34.10
CA GLU A 92 -7.12 -12.37 -34.63
C GLU A 92 -7.94 -11.08 -34.56
N LEU A 93 -7.79 -10.30 -33.48
CA LEU A 93 -8.49 -9.03 -33.28
C LEU A 93 -8.00 -7.98 -34.28
N TRP A 94 -6.69 -7.86 -34.46
CA TRP A 94 -6.08 -6.86 -35.33
C TRP A 94 -5.96 -7.32 -36.79
N LYS A 95 -6.20 -8.60 -37.07
CA LYS A 95 -6.12 -9.20 -38.40
C LYS A 95 -4.77 -8.97 -39.08
N VAL A 96 -3.69 -9.14 -38.32
CA VAL A 96 -2.30 -8.97 -38.79
C VAL A 96 -1.96 -9.93 -39.94
N GLY A 97 -1.24 -9.44 -40.95
CA GLY A 97 -0.95 -10.20 -42.17
C GLY A 97 -1.94 -9.90 -43.28
N LYS A 98 -1.60 -10.28 -44.51
CA LYS A 98 -2.47 -10.08 -45.68
C LYS A 98 -3.50 -11.23 -45.77
N LYS A 99 -4.76 -10.89 -46.06
CA LYS A 99 -5.91 -11.81 -46.13
C LYS A 99 -5.68 -13.09 -46.94
N ASP A 100 -4.95 -12.99 -48.06
CA ASP A 100 -4.74 -14.13 -48.97
C ASP A 100 -3.38 -14.81 -48.78
N LYS A 101 -2.56 -14.33 -47.83
CA LYS A 101 -1.21 -14.84 -47.58
C LYS A 101 -0.99 -15.36 -46.17
N ASP A 102 -1.83 -14.97 -45.21
CA ASP A 102 -1.71 -15.32 -43.78
C ASP A 102 -0.28 -15.14 -43.23
N ASN A 103 0.40 -14.10 -43.72
CA ASN A 103 1.81 -13.83 -43.48
C ASN A 103 2.02 -12.83 -42.32
N GLY A 104 1.21 -12.98 -41.27
CA GLY A 104 1.25 -12.14 -40.08
C GLY A 104 2.21 -12.68 -39.02
N VAL A 105 2.88 -11.80 -38.28
CA VAL A 105 3.68 -12.16 -37.10
C VAL A 105 3.30 -11.27 -35.92
N ILE A 106 2.90 -11.86 -34.81
CA ILE A 106 2.66 -11.16 -33.55
C ILE A 106 3.77 -11.51 -32.56
N ILE A 107 4.47 -10.51 -32.06
CA ILE A 107 5.48 -10.64 -31.02
C ILE A 107 4.92 -10.04 -29.73
N VAL A 108 4.81 -10.84 -28.67
CA VAL A 108 4.35 -10.39 -27.35
C VAL A 108 5.46 -10.58 -26.33
N ALA A 109 5.77 -9.53 -25.58
CA ALA A 109 6.63 -9.58 -24.41
C ALA A 109 5.80 -9.28 -23.16
N SER A 110 5.65 -10.27 -22.28
CA SER A 110 5.03 -10.12 -20.97
C SER A 110 6.12 -9.97 -19.91
N ILE A 111 6.28 -8.75 -19.40
CA ILE A 111 7.45 -8.36 -18.60
C ILE A 111 7.43 -9.00 -17.19
N ASP A 112 6.28 -9.02 -16.53
CA ASP A 112 6.12 -9.57 -15.18
C ASP A 112 6.16 -11.10 -15.18
N GLU A 113 5.60 -11.73 -16.23
CA GLU A 113 5.61 -13.19 -16.40
C GLU A 113 6.94 -13.70 -16.98
N ARG A 114 7.76 -12.78 -17.50
CA ARG A 114 9.05 -13.05 -18.16
C ARG A 114 8.94 -14.01 -19.33
N GLU A 115 7.91 -13.81 -20.13
CA GLU A 115 7.64 -14.63 -21.31
C GLU A 115 7.69 -13.76 -22.56
N PHE A 116 8.37 -14.27 -23.58
CA PHE A 116 8.47 -13.63 -24.88
C PHE A 116 8.02 -14.63 -25.91
N ARG A 117 6.95 -14.31 -26.63
CA ARG A 117 6.34 -15.16 -27.62
C ARG A 117 6.39 -14.50 -28.98
N THR A 118 6.78 -15.27 -29.98
CA THR A 118 6.51 -14.96 -31.37
C THR A 118 5.43 -15.93 -31.84
N HIS A 119 4.37 -15.39 -32.40
CA HIS A 119 3.22 -16.13 -32.91
C HIS A 119 3.09 -15.86 -34.40
N THR A 120 3.12 -16.92 -35.20
CA THR A 120 3.22 -16.86 -36.66
C THR A 120 1.89 -17.24 -37.29
N GLY A 121 1.47 -16.51 -38.33
CA GLY A 121 0.41 -16.96 -39.23
C GLY A 121 0.90 -18.10 -40.14
N TYR A 122 -0.03 -18.85 -40.72
CA TYR A 122 0.29 -20.05 -41.51
C TYR A 122 1.26 -19.77 -42.66
N GLY A 123 1.15 -18.61 -43.32
CA GLY A 123 1.97 -18.27 -44.49
C GLY A 123 3.44 -17.96 -44.18
N VAL A 124 3.83 -17.86 -42.91
CA VAL A 124 5.21 -17.59 -42.50
C VAL A 124 5.84 -18.74 -41.71
N GLU A 125 5.11 -19.82 -41.42
CA GLU A 125 5.64 -20.99 -40.69
C GLU A 125 6.77 -21.70 -41.44
N GLU A 126 6.73 -21.73 -42.78
CA GLU A 126 7.79 -22.32 -43.61
C GLU A 126 9.10 -21.53 -43.51
N ILE A 127 9.01 -20.21 -43.33
CA ILE A 127 10.16 -19.30 -43.22
C ILE A 127 10.65 -19.19 -41.77
N LEU A 128 9.71 -19.17 -40.82
CA LEU A 128 9.95 -19.06 -39.37
C LEU A 128 9.37 -20.25 -38.61
N PRO A 129 9.97 -21.45 -38.74
CA PRO A 129 9.54 -22.60 -37.97
C PRO A 129 9.84 -22.40 -36.47
N ASP A 130 9.02 -22.99 -35.60
CA ASP A 130 9.08 -22.85 -34.14
C ASP A 130 10.48 -23.06 -33.56
N GLY A 131 11.21 -24.06 -34.06
CA GLY A 131 12.57 -24.37 -33.63
C GLY A 131 13.54 -23.21 -33.89
N LEU A 132 13.46 -22.60 -35.08
CA LEU A 132 14.29 -21.45 -35.44
C LEU A 132 13.92 -20.24 -34.59
N VAL A 133 12.62 -19.97 -34.43
CA VAL A 133 12.10 -18.89 -33.57
C VAL A 133 12.65 -19.04 -32.16
N ARG A 134 12.59 -20.24 -31.58
CA ARG A 134 13.11 -20.55 -30.24
C ARG A 134 14.60 -20.29 -30.14
N THR A 135 15.39 -20.77 -31.10
CA THR A 135 16.85 -20.57 -31.14
C THR A 135 17.22 -19.10 -31.18
N LEU A 136 16.55 -18.30 -32.01
CA LEU A 136 16.79 -16.87 -32.12
C LEU A 136 16.40 -16.12 -30.85
N GLN A 137 15.27 -16.49 -30.23
CA GLN A 137 14.89 -15.93 -28.93
C GLN A 137 15.94 -16.22 -27.86
N ASP A 138 16.41 -17.47 -27.75
CA ASP A 138 17.44 -17.85 -26.77
C ASP A 138 18.79 -17.16 -27.01
N ALA A 139 19.14 -16.88 -28.28
CA ALA A 139 20.40 -16.23 -28.64
C ALA A 139 20.39 -14.70 -28.48
N TYR A 140 19.28 -14.04 -28.80
CA TYR A 140 19.24 -12.57 -28.92
C TYR A 140 18.30 -11.88 -27.92
N VAL A 141 17.16 -12.49 -27.64
CA VAL A 141 16.13 -11.93 -26.74
C VAL A 141 16.51 -12.21 -25.29
N VAL A 142 16.62 -13.49 -24.91
CA VAL A 142 16.83 -13.94 -23.53
C VAL A 142 18.05 -13.27 -22.87
N PRO A 143 19.24 -13.15 -23.50
CA PRO A 143 20.40 -12.52 -22.87
C PRO A 143 20.24 -11.01 -22.62
N SER A 144 19.46 -10.33 -23.46
CA SER A 144 19.17 -8.90 -23.34
C SER A 144 18.08 -8.65 -22.29
N PHE A 145 17.03 -9.47 -22.31
CA PHE A 145 15.91 -9.40 -21.39
C PHE A 145 16.30 -9.76 -19.95
N LYS A 146 17.24 -10.71 -19.75
CA LYS A 146 17.87 -10.97 -18.44
C LYS A 146 18.55 -9.75 -17.82
N ARG A 147 18.98 -8.79 -18.65
CA ARG A 147 19.61 -7.53 -18.24
C ARG A 147 18.64 -6.34 -18.25
N ALA A 148 17.33 -6.61 -18.40
CA ALA A 148 16.27 -5.60 -18.55
C ALA A 148 16.51 -4.62 -19.71
N ARG A 149 17.17 -5.07 -20.78
CA ARG A 149 17.38 -4.30 -22.00
C ARG A 149 16.42 -4.81 -23.08
N TYR A 150 15.14 -4.46 -22.92
CA TYR A 150 14.05 -5.02 -23.72
C TYR A 150 14.09 -4.54 -25.17
N GLY A 151 14.24 -3.22 -25.39
CA GLY A 151 14.42 -2.64 -26.72
C GLY A 151 15.62 -3.24 -27.46
N GLU A 152 16.79 -3.30 -26.82
CA GLU A 152 18.00 -3.95 -27.39
C GLU A 152 17.74 -5.41 -27.80
N GLY A 153 17.04 -6.19 -26.97
CA GLY A 153 16.71 -7.58 -27.26
C GLY A 153 15.79 -7.74 -28.46
N ILE A 154 14.74 -6.91 -28.53
CA ILE A 154 13.79 -6.92 -29.65
C ILE A 154 14.48 -6.46 -30.94
N LEU A 155 15.27 -5.40 -30.90
CA LEU A 155 16.02 -4.91 -32.06
C LEU A 155 16.98 -5.96 -32.62
N ARG A 156 17.75 -6.63 -31.75
CA ARG A 156 18.66 -7.71 -32.17
C ARG A 156 17.90 -8.88 -32.79
N TYR A 157 16.74 -9.22 -32.23
CA TYR A 157 15.89 -10.29 -32.74
C TYR A 157 15.28 -9.93 -34.11
N LEU A 158 14.69 -8.73 -34.24
CA LEU A 158 14.15 -8.22 -35.50
C LEU A 158 15.22 -8.09 -36.58
N ALA A 159 16.45 -7.72 -36.23
CA ALA A 159 17.56 -7.68 -37.18
C ALA A 159 17.87 -9.07 -37.78
N GLN A 160 17.68 -10.16 -37.03
CA GLN A 160 17.82 -11.51 -37.59
C GLN A 160 16.60 -11.90 -38.42
N LEU A 161 15.39 -11.56 -37.98
CA LEU A 161 14.18 -11.79 -38.78
C LEU A 161 14.27 -11.07 -40.13
N LYS A 162 14.76 -9.83 -40.15
CA LYS A 162 15.03 -9.08 -41.38
C LYS A 162 15.93 -9.86 -42.34
N LYS A 163 17.05 -10.40 -41.85
CA LYS A 163 17.97 -11.21 -42.67
C LYS A 163 17.30 -12.44 -43.25
N ILE A 164 16.49 -13.13 -42.44
CA ILE A 164 15.76 -14.34 -42.86
C ILE A 164 14.71 -14.01 -43.93
N PHE A 165 13.96 -12.93 -43.76
CA PHE A 165 12.89 -12.55 -44.69
C PHE A 165 13.40 -11.93 -45.99
N ILE A 166 14.41 -11.07 -45.92
CA ILE A 166 14.93 -10.32 -47.07
C ILE A 166 16.01 -11.12 -47.82
N ASN A 167 16.44 -12.27 -47.28
CA ASN A 167 17.39 -13.21 -47.89
C ASN A 167 18.69 -12.52 -48.34
N ASP A 168 19.32 -11.81 -47.40
CA ASP A 168 20.44 -10.92 -47.65
C ASP A 168 21.77 -11.70 -47.54
N GLU A 169 22.17 -12.40 -48.59
CA GLU A 169 23.48 -13.08 -48.70
C GLU A 169 24.64 -12.13 -49.09
N GLU A 170 24.42 -10.83 -49.28
CA GLU A 170 25.46 -9.95 -49.85
C GLU A 170 25.81 -8.74 -48.97
N SER A 171 26.75 -8.94 -48.04
CA SER A 171 27.96 -8.10 -47.84
C SER A 171 28.66 -8.39 -46.50
N VAL A 172 29.41 -9.49 -46.46
CA VAL A 172 30.59 -9.58 -45.59
C VAL A 172 31.79 -9.89 -46.47
N SER A 173 32.48 -8.83 -46.92
CA SER A 173 33.82 -8.95 -47.45
C SER A 173 34.81 -8.96 -46.28
N GLU A 174 35.36 -10.13 -45.97
CA GLU A 174 36.55 -10.29 -45.14
C GLU A 174 37.81 -9.79 -45.90
N ASN A 175 38.59 -8.87 -45.32
CA ASN A 175 39.94 -9.20 -44.81
C ASN A 175 40.72 -7.97 -44.30
N SER A 176 40.96 -7.95 -42.98
CA SER A 176 42.26 -7.76 -42.32
C SER A 176 41.99 -7.94 -40.82
N GLY A 177 42.06 -9.14 -40.23
CA GLY A 177 43.21 -10.04 -40.26
C GLY A 177 43.95 -9.87 -38.94
N LEU A 178 43.53 -10.61 -37.92
CA LEU A 178 44.33 -11.53 -37.11
C LEU A 178 43.58 -11.80 -35.80
N VAL A 179 43.21 -13.08 -35.65
CA VAL A 179 42.96 -13.71 -34.36
C VAL A 179 44.20 -13.45 -33.50
N GLU A 180 44.09 -12.53 -32.54
CA GLU A 180 44.72 -12.82 -31.27
C GLU A 180 43.77 -13.76 -30.54
N ASP A 181 44.30 -14.91 -30.17
CA ASP A 181 43.76 -15.75 -29.12
C ASP A 181 43.55 -14.87 -27.89
N VAL A 182 42.39 -14.24 -27.77
CA VAL A 182 41.96 -13.65 -26.52
C VAL A 182 41.63 -14.83 -25.64
N ASN A 183 42.69 -15.23 -24.95
CA ASN A 183 42.74 -16.23 -23.92
C ASN A 183 41.40 -16.25 -23.19
N GLN A 184 40.64 -17.33 -23.40
CA GLN A 184 39.41 -17.61 -22.69
C GLN A 184 39.64 -17.66 -21.15
N GLY A 185 40.90 -17.55 -20.71
CA GLY A 185 41.33 -17.20 -19.36
C GLY A 185 41.31 -15.70 -19.03
N SER A 186 41.84 -14.78 -19.84
CA SER A 186 41.99 -13.35 -19.47
C SER A 186 40.68 -12.56 -19.53
N LEU A 187 39.83 -12.78 -20.54
CA LEU A 187 38.47 -12.24 -20.53
C LEU A 187 37.65 -12.86 -19.42
N LYS A 188 37.86 -14.14 -19.10
CA LYS A 188 37.19 -14.80 -17.99
C LYS A 188 37.71 -14.34 -16.65
N ASP A 189 38.96 -13.93 -16.52
CA ASP A 189 39.57 -13.40 -15.29
C ASP A 189 39.24 -11.91 -15.08
N GLU A 190 39.15 -11.11 -16.14
CA GLU A 190 38.64 -9.73 -16.09
C GLU A 190 37.12 -9.71 -15.90
N TYR A 191 36.39 -10.65 -16.53
CA TYR A 191 34.95 -10.86 -16.31
C TYR A 191 34.67 -11.52 -14.95
N LEU A 192 35.53 -12.39 -14.42
CA LEU A 192 35.41 -12.97 -13.07
C LEU A 192 35.86 -11.98 -11.99
N ASP A 193 36.84 -11.10 -12.23
CA ASP A 193 37.21 -10.02 -11.28
C ASP A 193 36.16 -8.92 -11.28
N ASN A 194 35.64 -8.52 -12.43
CA ASN A 194 34.60 -7.48 -12.52
C ASN A 194 33.22 -8.03 -12.12
N SER A 195 32.89 -9.28 -12.49
CA SER A 195 31.73 -10.00 -11.94
C SER A 195 31.91 -10.21 -10.44
N ASN A 196 33.04 -10.71 -9.93
CA ASN A 196 33.25 -10.83 -8.49
C ASN A 196 33.25 -9.47 -7.80
N LYS A 197 33.71 -8.37 -8.40
CA LYS A 197 33.62 -7.01 -7.82
C LYS A 197 32.18 -6.54 -7.77
N ILE A 198 31.41 -6.68 -8.84
CA ILE A 198 29.99 -6.30 -8.91
C ILE A 198 29.13 -7.20 -8.02
N TYR A 199 29.41 -8.51 -7.99
CA TYR A 199 28.74 -9.52 -7.16
C TYR A 199 29.10 -9.34 -5.68
N LYS A 200 30.37 -9.06 -5.34
CA LYS A 200 30.83 -8.76 -3.96
C LYS A 200 30.39 -7.37 -3.50
N TYR A 201 30.24 -6.40 -4.40
CA TYR A 201 29.68 -5.07 -4.13
C TYR A 201 28.16 -5.15 -3.88
N ASN A 202 27.42 -5.88 -4.72
CA ASN A 202 26.00 -6.15 -4.50
C ASN A 202 25.77 -7.03 -3.26
N ILE A 203 26.62 -8.03 -2.98
CA ILE A 203 26.55 -8.82 -1.74
C ILE A 203 26.82 -7.94 -0.52
N LYS A 204 27.84 -7.08 -0.52
CA LYS A 204 28.10 -6.16 0.60
C LYS A 204 26.93 -5.19 0.82
N LYS A 205 26.34 -4.68 -0.26
CA LYS A 205 25.17 -3.79 -0.23
C LYS A 205 23.92 -4.53 0.28
N HIS A 206 23.66 -5.75 -0.19
CA HIS A 206 22.58 -6.60 0.31
C HIS A 206 22.79 -7.03 1.76
N LEU A 207 24.02 -7.39 2.15
CA LEU A 207 24.38 -7.74 3.52
C LEU A 207 24.15 -6.54 4.46
N LEU A 208 24.53 -5.34 4.03
CA LEU A 208 24.27 -4.10 4.76
C LEU A 208 22.77 -3.87 4.94
N TYR A 209 21.97 -4.04 3.89
CA TYR A 209 20.52 -3.91 4.00
C TYR A 209 19.87 -4.99 4.89
N TRP A 210 20.36 -6.23 4.83
CA TRP A 210 19.93 -7.30 5.74
C TRP A 210 20.29 -6.98 7.19
N LEU A 211 21.48 -6.42 7.46
CA LEU A 211 21.87 -5.97 8.80
C LEU A 211 20.94 -4.85 9.31
N ILE A 212 20.57 -3.90 8.46
CA ILE A 212 19.61 -2.83 8.81
C ILE A 212 18.22 -3.42 9.09
N ALA A 213 17.74 -4.33 8.25
CA ALA A 213 16.45 -5.00 8.46
C ALA A 213 16.45 -5.85 9.76
N PHE A 214 17.55 -6.55 10.05
CA PHE A 214 17.69 -7.35 11.26
C PHE A 214 17.77 -6.48 12.52
N ALA A 215 18.48 -5.35 12.46
CA ALA A 215 18.49 -4.35 13.52
C ALA A 215 17.08 -3.77 13.76
N GLY A 216 16.32 -3.51 12.69
CA GLY A 216 14.92 -3.11 12.76
C GLY A 216 14.04 -4.16 13.47
N LEU A 217 14.25 -5.45 13.15
CA LEU A 217 13.54 -6.58 13.76
C LEU A 217 13.85 -6.71 15.26
N ILE A 218 15.12 -6.56 15.64
CA ILE A 218 15.55 -6.53 17.04
C ILE A 218 14.89 -5.36 17.79
N SER A 219 14.83 -4.16 17.18
CA SER A 219 14.15 -3.01 17.77
C SER A 219 12.66 -3.27 18.02
N ILE A 220 11.99 -3.95 17.08
CA ILE A 220 10.58 -4.37 17.26
C ILE A 220 10.45 -5.37 18.41
N ILE A 221 11.31 -6.39 18.48
CA ILE A 221 11.29 -7.39 19.56
C ILE A 221 11.50 -6.73 20.92
N VAL A 222 12.47 -5.82 21.03
CA VAL A 222 12.70 -5.02 22.25
C VAL A 222 11.48 -4.18 22.59
N GLY A 223 10.85 -3.55 21.60
CA GLY A 223 9.59 -2.82 21.73
C GLY A 223 8.44 -3.70 22.25
N VAL A 224 8.31 -4.93 21.75
CA VAL A 224 7.30 -5.92 22.20
C VAL A 224 7.60 -6.41 23.63
N ILE A 225 8.85 -6.64 23.99
CA ILE A 225 9.20 -6.99 25.38
C ILE A 225 8.87 -5.83 26.32
N LYS A 226 9.18 -4.59 25.92
CA LYS A 226 8.83 -3.37 26.67
C LYS A 226 7.31 -3.21 26.77
N TYR A 227 6.58 -3.49 25.69
CA TYR A 227 5.11 -3.54 25.66
C TYR A 227 4.56 -4.49 26.72
N ILE A 228 5.05 -5.73 26.75
CA ILE A 228 4.55 -6.77 27.67
C ILE A 228 4.84 -6.34 29.11
N LYS A 229 6.04 -5.82 29.38
CA LYS A 229 6.40 -5.29 30.71
C LYS A 229 5.51 -4.12 31.12
N ASN A 230 5.23 -3.18 30.21
CA ASN A 230 4.36 -2.03 30.49
C ASN A 230 2.91 -2.44 30.73
N LEU A 231 2.40 -3.42 29.96
CA LEU A 231 1.07 -3.97 30.17
C LEU A 231 0.98 -4.71 31.52
N ALA A 232 2.01 -5.49 31.88
CA ALA A 232 2.09 -6.15 33.18
C ALA A 232 2.13 -5.13 34.33
N LYS A 233 2.88 -4.03 34.19
CA LYS A 233 2.87 -2.90 35.13
C LYS A 233 1.47 -2.28 35.23
N ALA A 234 0.79 -2.03 34.12
CA ALA A 234 -0.57 -1.48 34.09
C ALA A 234 -1.58 -2.36 34.82
N VAL A 235 -1.47 -3.68 34.69
CA VAL A 235 -2.33 -4.64 35.40
C VAL A 235 -1.95 -4.71 36.89
N ALA A 236 -0.66 -4.72 37.23
CA ALA A 236 -0.18 -4.74 38.62
C ALA A 236 -0.47 -3.44 39.39
N LEU A 237 -0.68 -2.33 38.68
CA LEU A 237 -1.00 -1.02 39.26
C LEU A 237 -2.33 -0.96 40.03
N GLY A 238 -3.19 -1.98 39.94
CA GLY A 238 -4.43 -2.08 40.72
C GLY A 238 -4.24 -1.99 42.25
N GLN A 239 -3.02 -2.22 42.76
CA GLN A 239 -2.67 -2.03 44.17
C GLN A 239 -2.21 -0.60 44.51
N LYS A 240 -1.69 0.18 43.55
CA LYS A 240 -1.15 1.54 43.77
C LYS A 240 -2.26 2.61 43.85
N TYR A 241 -3.41 2.36 43.20
CA TYR A 241 -4.57 3.26 43.18
C TYR A 241 -5.53 3.01 44.33
N GLN A 242 -5.02 3.03 45.56
CA GLN A 242 -5.83 2.92 46.79
C GLN A 242 -6.36 4.29 47.25
N ASP A 243 -5.64 5.37 46.95
CA ASP A 243 -5.97 6.74 47.34
C ASP A 243 -6.78 7.51 46.27
N TYR A 244 -7.72 8.32 46.72
CA TYR A 244 -8.60 9.18 45.91
C TYR A 244 -7.80 10.08 44.96
N THR A 245 -6.72 10.71 45.43
CA THR A 245 -5.94 11.63 44.60
C THR A 245 -5.26 10.92 43.42
N ALA A 246 -4.88 9.65 43.60
CA ALA A 246 -4.29 8.84 42.55
C ALA A 246 -5.34 8.42 41.51
N VAL A 247 -6.53 7.99 41.94
CA VAL A 247 -7.63 7.58 41.04
C VAL A 247 -8.12 8.77 40.20
N LYS A 248 -8.25 9.95 40.81
CA LYS A 248 -8.66 11.17 40.10
C LYS A 248 -7.65 11.59 39.03
N ARG A 249 -6.35 11.52 39.33
CA ARG A 249 -5.30 11.76 38.32
C ARG A 249 -5.36 10.74 37.18
N LEU A 250 -5.67 9.48 37.46
CA LEU A 250 -5.84 8.45 36.43
C LEU A 250 -7.06 8.74 35.54
N ASP A 251 -8.15 9.26 36.10
CA ASP A 251 -9.32 9.64 35.33
C ASP A 251 -9.04 10.83 34.41
N GLU A 252 -8.41 11.88 34.95
CA GLU A 252 -8.09 13.11 34.22
C GLU A 252 -6.92 12.98 33.22
N LYS A 253 -5.81 12.35 33.64
CA LYS A 253 -4.54 12.32 32.90
C LYS A 253 -4.16 10.93 32.36
N GLY A 254 -4.85 9.87 32.75
CA GLY A 254 -4.53 8.51 32.33
C GLY A 254 -3.24 7.96 32.94
N PHE A 255 -2.65 6.95 32.31
CA PHE A 255 -1.42 6.30 32.76
C PHE A 255 -0.17 7.12 32.37
N VAL A 256 0.05 8.25 33.04
CA VAL A 256 1.18 9.16 32.74
C VAL A 256 2.56 8.54 33.03
N GLU A 257 2.64 7.59 33.97
CA GLU A 257 3.91 6.93 34.33
C GLU A 257 4.36 5.87 33.29
N ILE A 258 3.49 5.50 32.34
CA ILE A 258 3.83 4.50 31.32
C ILE A 258 4.41 5.24 30.12
N ASP A 259 5.70 5.01 29.84
CA ASP A 259 6.38 5.53 28.66
C ASP A 259 5.83 4.88 27.38
N THR A 260 4.70 5.41 26.92
CA THR A 260 4.04 5.00 25.68
C THR A 260 4.73 5.61 24.47
N ALA A 261 5.11 6.89 24.57
CA ALA A 261 5.73 7.65 23.49
C ALA A 261 7.05 7.03 23.01
N GLY A 262 7.97 6.72 23.92
CA GLY A 262 9.25 6.09 23.60
C GLY A 262 9.07 4.68 23.02
N GLN A 263 8.05 3.94 23.48
CA GLN A 263 7.74 2.61 22.95
C GLN A 263 7.16 2.66 21.53
N THR A 264 6.22 3.59 21.27
CA THR A 264 5.76 3.84 19.89
C THR A 264 6.93 4.21 19.00
N LEU A 265 7.81 5.11 19.46
CA LEU A 265 8.96 5.56 18.68
C LEU A 265 9.89 4.39 18.32
N THR A 266 10.23 3.50 19.24
CA THR A 266 11.10 2.34 18.94
C THR A 266 10.48 1.36 17.95
N MET A 267 9.16 1.16 18.02
CA MET A 267 8.44 0.29 17.08
C MET A 267 8.33 0.96 15.71
N PHE A 268 8.04 2.27 15.65
CA PHE A 268 8.00 3.05 14.40
C PHE A 268 9.35 3.11 13.72
N LEU A 269 10.44 3.37 14.45
CA LEU A 269 11.79 3.43 13.88
C LEU A 269 12.25 2.07 13.34
N GLY A 270 11.97 0.98 14.06
CA GLY A 270 12.28 -0.37 13.60
C GLY A 270 11.49 -0.75 12.34
N SER A 271 10.22 -0.40 12.31
CA SER A 271 9.35 -0.64 11.15
C SER A 271 9.67 0.22 9.95
N PHE A 272 10.02 1.49 10.15
CA PHE A 272 10.47 2.38 9.10
C PHE A 272 11.77 1.87 8.47
N ALA A 273 12.71 1.36 9.28
CA ALA A 273 13.93 0.74 8.78
C ALA A 273 13.64 -0.51 7.91
N ILE A 274 12.70 -1.38 8.32
CA ILE A 274 12.31 -2.56 7.52
C ILE A 274 11.59 -2.15 6.24
N ALA A 275 10.65 -1.21 6.32
CA ALA A 275 9.86 -0.76 5.17
C ALA A 275 10.73 -0.02 4.14
N THR A 276 11.65 0.84 4.59
CA THR A 276 12.60 1.54 3.69
C THR A 276 13.53 0.56 3.00
N VAL A 277 14.08 -0.44 3.71
CA VAL A 277 14.87 -1.51 3.08
C VAL A 277 14.03 -2.29 2.08
N GLY A 278 12.79 -2.68 2.43
CA GLY A 278 11.88 -3.37 1.52
C GLY A 278 11.61 -2.57 0.24
N ALA A 279 11.31 -1.27 0.35
CA ALA A 279 11.05 -0.39 -0.79
C ALA A 279 12.27 -0.20 -1.69
N ILE A 280 13.46 0.06 -1.11
CA ILE A 280 14.71 0.21 -1.85
C ILE A 280 15.06 -1.08 -2.61
N MET A 281 14.79 -2.23 -2.00
CA MET A 281 15.06 -3.53 -2.62
C MET A 281 14.08 -3.89 -3.73
N LEU A 282 12.80 -3.55 -3.57
CA LEU A 282 11.77 -3.72 -4.60
C LEU A 282 12.07 -2.92 -5.87
N GLY A 283 12.62 -1.71 -5.73
CA GLY A 283 13.01 -0.86 -6.86
C GLY A 283 14.28 -1.28 -7.59
N SER A 284 14.99 -2.32 -7.13
CA SER A 284 16.17 -2.81 -7.83
C SER A 284 15.80 -3.82 -8.93
N SER A 285 16.09 -3.46 -10.18
CA SER A 285 15.69 -4.17 -11.41
C SER A 285 16.30 -5.57 -11.60
N GLY A 286 17.17 -6.03 -10.69
CA GLY A 286 17.91 -7.31 -10.79
C GLY A 286 17.49 -8.43 -9.82
N GLN A 287 16.40 -8.28 -9.05
CA GLN A 287 16.02 -9.30 -8.04
C GLN A 287 15.19 -10.46 -8.62
N ILE A 288 15.48 -11.69 -8.13
CA ILE A 288 14.70 -12.91 -8.37
C ILE A 288 13.29 -12.73 -7.76
N PHE A 289 12.25 -13.24 -8.42
CA PHE A 289 10.84 -13.14 -8.00
C PHE A 289 10.61 -13.41 -6.50
N TYR A 290 11.24 -14.46 -5.96
CA TYR A 290 11.20 -14.79 -4.54
C TYR A 290 11.62 -13.63 -3.62
N MET A 291 12.65 -12.88 -4.00
CA MET A 291 13.14 -11.73 -3.22
C MET A 291 12.16 -10.56 -3.28
N LYS A 292 11.47 -10.33 -4.41
CA LYS A 292 10.40 -9.31 -4.49
C LYS A 292 9.22 -9.66 -3.58
N VAL A 293 8.79 -10.92 -3.56
CA VAL A 293 7.71 -11.39 -2.67
C VAL A 293 8.11 -11.24 -1.20
N VAL A 294 9.31 -11.67 -0.82
CA VAL A 294 9.81 -11.51 0.56
C VAL A 294 9.90 -10.04 0.96
N ASN A 295 10.38 -9.15 0.08
CA ASN A 295 10.49 -7.72 0.36
C ASN A 295 9.13 -7.03 0.45
N PHE A 296 8.16 -7.46 -0.36
CA PHE A 296 6.78 -6.98 -0.28
C PHE A 296 6.12 -7.42 1.03
N ILE A 297 6.32 -8.67 1.46
CA ILE A 297 5.86 -9.16 2.76
C ILE A 297 6.49 -8.37 3.90
N MET A 298 7.80 -8.11 3.85
CA MET A 298 8.50 -7.32 4.87
C MET A 298 8.00 -5.88 4.93
N LEU A 299 7.65 -5.26 3.80
CA LEU A 299 7.05 -3.93 3.73
C LEU A 299 5.65 -3.90 4.37
N ILE A 300 4.80 -4.88 4.05
CA ILE A 300 3.46 -5.00 4.64
C ILE A 300 3.55 -5.27 6.14
N VAL A 301 4.38 -6.23 6.57
CA VAL A 301 4.57 -6.57 7.99
C VAL A 301 5.14 -5.38 8.75
N GLY A 302 6.10 -4.66 8.16
CA GLY A 302 6.69 -3.45 8.73
C GLY A 302 5.65 -2.36 9.00
N ILE A 303 4.67 -2.17 8.11
CA ILE A 303 3.66 -1.10 8.23
C ILE A 303 2.43 -1.54 9.06
N ALA A 304 1.91 -2.75 8.82
CA ALA A 304 0.67 -3.21 9.42
C ALA A 304 0.81 -3.62 10.89
N PHE A 305 1.93 -4.24 11.27
CA PHE A 305 2.14 -4.74 12.62
C PHE A 305 2.19 -3.64 13.70
N PRO A 306 2.89 -2.50 13.53
CA PRO A 306 2.93 -1.45 14.54
C PRO A 306 1.59 -0.75 14.73
N ILE A 307 0.90 -0.47 13.63
CA ILE A 307 -0.39 0.25 13.67
C ILE A 307 -1.41 -0.59 14.45
N THR A 308 -1.48 -1.89 14.14
CA THR A 308 -2.37 -2.82 14.83
C THR A 308 -1.94 -3.05 16.28
N ALA A 309 -0.64 -3.23 16.55
CA ALA A 309 -0.12 -3.40 17.92
C ALA A 309 -0.39 -2.18 18.81
N VAL A 310 -0.20 -0.96 18.30
CA VAL A 310 -0.46 0.29 19.04
C VAL A 310 -1.95 0.48 19.29
N SER A 311 -2.81 0.20 18.30
CA SER A 311 -4.27 0.26 18.47
C SER A 311 -4.77 -0.75 19.50
N ILE A 312 -4.26 -1.99 19.46
CA ILE A 312 -4.55 -3.02 20.45
C ILE A 312 -4.04 -2.59 21.84
N PHE A 313 -2.87 -1.96 21.93
CA PHE A 313 -2.35 -1.44 23.20
C PHE A 313 -3.29 -0.42 23.84
N ASN A 314 -3.65 0.61 23.07
CA ASN A 314 -4.42 1.75 23.55
C ASN A 314 -5.83 1.30 23.97
N SER A 315 -6.44 0.41 23.19
CA SER A 315 -7.73 -0.18 23.55
C SER A 315 -7.65 -1.00 24.84
N ARG A 316 -6.59 -1.79 25.03
CA ARG A 316 -6.38 -2.58 26.26
C ARG A 316 -6.12 -1.70 27.48
N LEU A 317 -5.31 -0.65 27.36
CA LEU A 317 -5.12 0.33 28.44
C LEU A 317 -6.44 1.02 28.81
N GLY A 318 -7.28 1.37 27.82
CA GLY A 318 -8.61 1.92 28.07
C GLY A 318 -9.50 0.98 28.88
N VAL A 319 -9.48 -0.33 28.56
CA VAL A 319 -10.22 -1.35 29.32
C VAL A 319 -9.68 -1.50 30.75
N ILE A 320 -8.35 -1.53 30.94
CA ILE A 320 -7.73 -1.63 32.27
C ILE A 320 -8.12 -0.40 33.11
N LYS A 321 -8.02 0.81 32.56
CA LYS A 321 -8.45 2.05 33.22
C LYS A 321 -9.91 1.95 33.66
N LYS A 322 -10.81 1.55 32.75
CA LYS A 322 -12.25 1.41 33.04
C LYS A 322 -12.50 0.41 34.18
N ASN A 323 -11.78 -0.71 34.20
CA ASN A 323 -11.92 -1.71 35.26
C ASN A 323 -11.41 -1.19 36.61
N ILE A 324 -10.26 -0.51 36.66
CA ILE A 324 -9.74 0.09 37.90
C ILE A 324 -10.73 1.11 38.48
N ILE A 325 -11.25 2.02 37.64
CA ILE A 325 -12.22 3.03 38.08
C ILE A 325 -13.53 2.36 38.51
N SER A 326 -14.05 1.40 37.74
CA SER A 326 -15.29 0.71 38.08
C SER A 326 -15.19 -0.10 39.37
N ASP A 327 -14.04 -0.69 39.65
CA ASP A 327 -13.80 -1.43 40.89
C ASP A 327 -13.71 -0.46 42.07
N TRP A 328 -12.98 0.66 41.90
CA TRP A 328 -12.86 1.68 42.94
C TRP A 328 -14.20 2.33 43.31
N ARG A 329 -15.06 2.61 42.32
CA ARG A 329 -16.42 3.14 42.52
C ARG A 329 -17.33 2.22 43.35
N LYS A 330 -17.05 0.92 43.41
CA LYS A 330 -17.85 -0.06 44.16
C LYS A 330 -17.28 -0.38 45.54
N ARG A 331 -16.01 -0.08 45.78
CA ARG A 331 -15.35 -0.40 47.05
C ARG A 331 -15.88 0.52 48.16
N PRO A 332 -16.23 -0.02 49.33
CA PRO A 332 -16.66 0.77 50.47
C PRO A 332 -15.53 1.71 50.91
N LYS A 333 -15.90 2.93 51.30
CA LYS A 333 -14.96 3.99 51.68
C LYS A 333 -14.98 4.22 53.17
N ASN A 334 -13.84 4.60 53.74
CA ASN A 334 -13.79 4.96 55.15
C ASN A 334 -14.08 6.45 55.32
N CYS A 335 -14.93 6.77 56.29
CA CYS A 335 -15.25 8.14 56.62
C CYS A 335 -14.04 8.87 57.23
N MET A 336 -13.68 10.04 56.69
CA MET A 336 -12.57 10.84 57.23
C MET A 336 -12.78 11.35 58.67
N LYS A 337 -14.03 11.41 59.14
CA LYS A 337 -14.36 11.92 60.48
C LYS A 337 -14.32 10.84 61.57
N CYS A 338 -14.75 9.61 61.26
CA CYS A 338 -14.94 8.57 62.26
C CYS A 338 -14.40 7.18 61.85
N SER A 339 -13.74 7.08 60.70
CA SER A 339 -13.14 5.86 60.15
C SER A 339 -14.09 4.69 59.86
N ASN A 340 -15.39 4.83 60.12
CA ASN A 340 -16.40 3.83 59.78
C ASN A 340 -16.63 3.76 58.26
N SER A 341 -17.03 2.59 57.78
CA SER A 341 -17.41 2.38 56.39
C SER A 341 -18.58 3.27 56.01
N MET A 342 -18.54 3.79 54.79
CA MET A 342 -19.59 4.57 54.16
C MET A 342 -20.41 3.69 53.23
N THR A 343 -21.68 4.01 53.10
CA THR A 343 -22.64 3.35 52.23
C THR A 343 -22.85 4.24 50.99
N LYS A 344 -22.75 3.65 49.80
CA LYS A 344 -23.07 4.34 48.55
C LYS A 344 -24.59 4.36 48.39
N LEU A 345 -25.17 5.54 48.13
CA LEU A 345 -26.58 5.67 47.81
C LEU A 345 -26.88 5.16 46.40
N SER A 346 -28.13 4.76 46.16
CA SER A 346 -28.58 4.47 44.80
C SER A 346 -28.79 5.76 44.00
N GLU A 347 -28.78 5.65 42.67
CA GLU A 347 -28.97 6.75 41.70
C GLU A 347 -30.31 7.49 41.82
N SER A 348 -31.25 6.97 42.61
CA SER A 348 -32.52 7.65 42.90
C SER A 348 -32.53 8.33 44.27
N GLU A 349 -31.62 7.92 45.16
CA GLU A 349 -31.51 8.42 46.53
C GLU A 349 -30.47 9.54 46.65
N ASP A 350 -29.47 9.54 45.77
CA ASP A 350 -28.42 10.56 45.71
C ASP A 350 -28.91 11.91 45.18
N ASP A 351 -29.89 11.93 44.28
CA ASP A 351 -30.58 13.14 43.77
C ASP A 351 -30.98 14.12 44.88
N ALA A 352 -31.36 13.61 46.06
CA ALA A 352 -31.74 14.40 47.23
C ALA A 352 -30.56 15.18 47.85
N TYR A 353 -29.33 14.76 47.60
CA TYR A 353 -28.08 15.34 48.10
C TYR A 353 -27.34 16.16 47.04
N LEU A 354 -27.77 16.08 45.78
CA LEU A 354 -27.16 16.80 44.66
C LEU A 354 -27.84 18.15 44.43
N SER A 355 -27.06 19.13 43.95
CA SER A 355 -27.62 20.39 43.50
C SER A 355 -28.39 20.21 42.19
N LYS A 356 -29.35 21.09 41.91
CA LYS A 356 -30.14 21.08 40.66
C LYS A 356 -29.27 21.06 39.39
N ILE A 357 -28.06 21.60 39.45
CA ILE A 357 -27.12 21.60 38.32
C ILE A 357 -26.43 20.25 38.17
N GLN A 358 -26.08 19.58 39.27
CA GLN A 358 -25.46 18.25 39.24
C GLN A 358 -26.43 17.19 38.72
N VAL A 359 -27.68 17.20 39.19
CA VAL A 359 -28.75 16.34 38.65
C VAL A 359 -28.96 16.59 37.15
N ALA A 360 -28.86 17.85 36.71
CA ALA A 360 -28.94 18.17 35.29
C ALA A 360 -27.73 17.64 34.50
N GLU A 361 -26.53 17.61 35.08
CA GLU A 361 -25.34 17.04 34.46
C GLU A 361 -25.42 15.52 34.31
N GLU A 362 -26.00 14.81 35.28
CA GLU A 362 -26.28 13.36 35.26
C GLU A 362 -27.34 13.00 34.24
N ARG A 363 -28.46 13.73 34.23
CA ARG A 363 -29.52 13.56 33.23
C ARG A 363 -28.98 13.70 31.81
N LEU A 364 -28.00 14.57 31.59
CA LEU A 364 -27.35 14.76 30.28
C LEU A 364 -26.24 13.73 30.01
N ASN A 365 -25.89 12.89 30.98
CA ASN A 365 -24.76 11.96 30.98
C ASN A 365 -23.43 12.69 30.69
N SER A 366 -23.31 13.92 31.18
CA SER A 366 -22.11 14.73 31.05
C SER A 366 -21.14 14.42 32.19
N LEU A 367 -21.65 14.30 33.41
CA LEU A 367 -20.94 13.93 34.62
C LEU A 367 -21.85 13.01 35.44
N ASP A 368 -21.23 12.20 36.27
CA ASP A 368 -21.87 11.17 37.09
C ASP A 368 -21.38 11.38 38.54
N TYR A 369 -22.29 11.50 39.51
CA TYR A 369 -21.96 11.79 40.90
C TYR A 369 -22.30 10.63 41.83
N ASP A 370 -21.27 10.02 42.45
CA ASP A 370 -21.50 9.01 43.48
C ASP A 370 -21.62 9.68 44.86
N VAL A 371 -22.76 9.54 45.52
CA VAL A 371 -22.96 10.03 46.89
C VAL A 371 -22.75 8.92 47.92
N TRP A 372 -21.87 9.20 48.88
CA TRP A 372 -21.53 8.31 49.99
C TRP A 372 -21.99 8.93 51.30
N ILE A 373 -22.69 8.17 52.13
CA ILE A 373 -23.10 8.59 53.47
C ILE A 373 -22.49 7.68 54.54
N CYS A 374 -22.01 8.29 55.62
CA CYS A 374 -21.60 7.53 56.81
C CYS A 374 -22.78 7.39 57.76
N ASP A 375 -23.19 6.14 58.04
CA ASP A 375 -24.35 5.89 58.88
C ASP A 375 -24.17 6.36 60.33
N SER A 376 -22.93 6.33 60.83
CA SER A 376 -22.59 6.68 62.22
C SER A 376 -22.50 8.18 62.49
N CYS A 377 -21.94 8.97 61.58
CA CYS A 377 -21.72 10.41 61.80
C CYS A 377 -22.45 11.32 60.80
N LYS A 378 -23.27 10.72 59.92
CA LYS A 378 -24.05 11.41 58.87
C LYS A 378 -23.21 12.30 57.95
N ASN A 379 -21.90 12.04 57.87
CA ASN A 379 -21.04 12.74 56.94
C ASN A 379 -21.31 12.27 55.51
N THR A 380 -21.51 13.22 54.62
CA THR A 380 -21.75 12.95 53.19
C THR A 380 -20.52 13.33 52.39
N VAL A 381 -20.14 12.48 51.44
CA VAL A 381 -19.07 12.71 50.48
C VAL A 381 -19.66 12.54 49.08
N ILE A 382 -19.57 13.59 48.27
CA ILE A 382 -20.03 13.59 46.87
C ILE A 382 -18.79 13.50 45.99
N GLU A 383 -18.75 12.50 45.14
CA GLU A 383 -17.69 12.34 44.16
C GLU A 383 -18.19 12.57 42.75
N LYS A 384 -17.28 12.88 41.84
CA LYS A 384 -17.60 13.30 40.47
C LYS A 384 -16.77 12.50 39.48
N TYR A 385 -17.43 11.99 38.45
CA TYR A 385 -16.85 11.20 37.38
C TYR A 385 -17.26 11.71 36.00
N ILE A 386 -16.39 11.50 35.01
CA ILE A 386 -16.68 11.79 33.61
C ILE A 386 -17.58 10.69 33.03
N ASP A 387 -18.68 11.08 32.39
CA ASP A 387 -19.63 10.13 31.77
C ASP A 387 -19.62 10.21 30.22
N LYS A 388 -20.39 9.34 29.56
CA LYS A 388 -20.34 9.01 28.13
C LYS A 388 -20.47 10.22 27.21
N ASN A 389 -21.25 11.24 27.59
CA ASN A 389 -21.49 12.42 26.77
C ASN A 389 -20.68 13.65 27.20
N PHE A 390 -19.73 13.54 28.14
CA PHE A 390 -18.94 14.67 28.63
C PHE A 390 -18.38 15.55 27.50
N SER A 391 -17.81 14.94 26.44
CA SER A 391 -17.20 15.66 25.31
C SER A 391 -18.19 16.44 24.44
N ARG A 392 -19.49 16.17 24.56
CA ARG A 392 -20.56 16.85 23.80
C ARG A 392 -21.06 18.12 24.49
N TYR A 393 -20.70 18.30 25.76
CA TYR A 393 -21.13 19.44 26.57
C TYR A 393 -19.94 20.26 27.04
N ILE A 394 -20.16 21.55 27.23
CA ILE A 394 -19.18 22.47 27.80
C ILE A 394 -19.74 23.19 29.02
N LYS A 395 -18.85 23.76 29.81
CA LYS A 395 -19.21 24.59 30.96
C LYS A 395 -20.04 25.82 30.52
N CYS A 396 -21.21 25.99 31.12
CA CYS A 396 -22.06 27.16 30.97
C CYS A 396 -21.53 28.32 31.82
N SER A 397 -21.48 29.53 31.27
CA SER A 397 -21.09 30.75 31.98
C SER A 397 -22.18 31.25 32.95
N GLY A 398 -23.43 30.83 32.74
CA GLY A 398 -24.57 31.16 33.62
C GLY A 398 -24.64 30.29 34.88
N CYS A 399 -24.88 29.00 34.72
CA CYS A 399 -25.06 28.09 35.85
C CYS A 399 -23.78 27.39 36.33
N GLY A 400 -22.67 27.52 35.59
CA GLY A 400 -21.39 26.91 35.95
C GLY A 400 -21.27 25.41 35.68
N GLY A 401 -22.36 24.72 35.34
CA GLY A 401 -22.36 23.27 35.02
C GLY A 401 -21.96 22.96 33.57
N ILE A 402 -21.52 21.73 33.32
CA ILE A 402 -21.13 21.18 32.00
C ILE A 402 -22.38 20.70 31.25
N THR A 403 -23.26 21.65 30.95
CA THR A 403 -24.62 21.37 30.44
C THR A 403 -24.90 22.07 29.10
N SER A 404 -23.91 22.76 28.52
CA SER A 404 -24.08 23.51 27.28
C SER A 404 -23.76 22.68 26.05
N LYS A 405 -24.76 22.46 25.20
CA LYS A 405 -24.64 21.69 23.95
C LYS A 405 -24.52 22.64 22.77
N ARG A 406 -23.70 22.28 21.78
CA ARG A 406 -23.63 23.02 20.51
C ARG A 406 -24.93 22.84 19.73
N THR A 407 -25.60 23.94 19.38
CA THR A 407 -26.87 23.94 18.61
C THR A 407 -26.68 24.37 17.17
N GLY A 408 -25.65 25.16 16.87
CA GLY A 408 -25.37 25.59 15.50
C GLY A 408 -24.00 26.23 15.36
N SER A 409 -23.60 26.43 14.11
CA SER A 409 -22.43 27.25 13.77
C SER A 409 -22.64 27.97 12.45
N VAL A 410 -22.26 29.23 12.41
CA VAL A 410 -22.32 30.10 11.23
C VAL A 410 -20.91 30.62 10.95
N VAL A 411 -20.48 30.54 9.69
CA VAL A 411 -19.20 31.14 9.27
C VAL A 411 -19.42 32.65 9.16
N THR A 412 -18.79 33.43 10.06
CA THR A 412 -18.88 34.89 10.05
C THR A 412 -17.89 35.51 9.09
N ARG A 413 -16.72 34.87 8.93
CA ARG A 413 -15.69 35.27 7.95
C ARG A 413 -15.18 34.05 7.23
N GLN A 414 -15.30 34.01 5.92
CA GLN A 414 -14.76 32.91 5.12
C GLN A 414 -13.22 32.91 5.16
N PRO A 415 -12.58 31.72 5.24
CA PRO A 415 -11.14 31.62 5.08
C PRO A 415 -10.75 31.92 3.63
N THR A 416 -9.60 32.59 3.46
CA THR A 416 -8.98 32.80 2.14
C THR A 416 -7.64 32.07 2.09
N TYR A 417 -6.95 32.07 0.95
CA TYR A 417 -5.58 31.55 0.85
C TYR A 417 -4.56 32.37 1.67
N TYR A 418 -4.91 33.62 2.03
CA TYR A 418 -4.01 34.56 2.70
C TYR A 418 -4.40 34.83 4.15
N SER A 419 -5.66 34.61 4.52
CA SER A 419 -6.20 34.95 5.83
C SER A 419 -7.07 33.84 6.41
N THR A 420 -6.98 33.64 7.71
CA THR A 420 -7.86 32.71 8.44
C THR A 420 -9.31 33.17 8.45
N GLY A 421 -10.22 32.22 8.38
CA GLY A 421 -11.65 32.46 8.56
C GLY A 421 -12.03 32.53 10.03
N GLN A 422 -13.30 32.82 10.30
CA GLN A 422 -13.88 32.80 11.63
C GLN A 422 -15.27 32.18 11.57
N ARG A 423 -15.56 31.29 12.52
CA ARG A 423 -16.90 30.73 12.75
C ARG A 423 -17.42 31.14 14.11
N GLU A 424 -18.68 31.57 14.14
CA GLU A 424 -19.46 31.72 15.36
C GLU A 424 -20.16 30.39 15.65
N ILE A 425 -20.00 29.87 16.86
CA ILE A 425 -20.65 28.67 17.35
C ILE A 425 -21.61 29.06 18.46
N THR A 426 -22.86 28.65 18.32
CA THR A 426 -23.88 28.86 19.35
C THR A 426 -23.99 27.62 20.23
N TYR A 427 -23.93 27.83 21.53
CA TYR A 427 -24.14 26.84 22.58
C TYR A 427 -25.41 27.18 23.35
N GLU A 428 -26.18 26.17 23.71
CA GLU A 428 -27.38 26.30 24.51
C GLU A 428 -27.31 25.39 25.72
N CYS A 429 -27.41 26.00 26.90
CA CYS A 429 -27.42 25.29 28.16
C CYS A 429 -28.73 24.53 28.37
N GLN A 430 -28.65 23.22 28.53
CA GLN A 430 -29.82 22.37 28.73
C GLN A 430 -30.36 22.41 30.17
N ALA A 431 -29.67 23.07 31.10
CA ALA A 431 -30.07 23.22 32.49
C ALA A 431 -30.72 24.58 32.79
N CYS A 432 -30.22 25.67 32.20
CA CYS A 432 -30.74 27.04 32.44
C CYS A 432 -31.20 27.77 31.18
N SER A 433 -31.21 27.10 30.01
CA SER A 433 -31.66 27.63 28.71
C SER A 433 -30.91 28.87 28.22
N ARG A 434 -29.79 29.24 28.83
CA ARG A 434 -28.93 30.34 28.38
C ARG A 434 -28.24 29.96 27.07
N LYS A 435 -28.22 30.90 26.13
CA LYS A 435 -27.46 30.81 24.87
C LYS A 435 -26.16 31.58 24.99
N GLU A 436 -25.07 30.96 24.57
CA GLU A 436 -23.73 31.54 24.58
C GLU A 436 -23.07 31.36 23.21
N LYS A 437 -22.38 32.40 22.74
CA LYS A 437 -21.69 32.40 21.45
C LYS A 437 -20.18 32.33 21.69
N LYS A 438 -19.50 31.45 20.97
CA LYS A 438 -18.04 31.37 20.94
C LYS A 438 -17.53 31.51 19.51
N TYR A 439 -16.37 32.13 19.36
CA TYR A 439 -15.73 32.31 18.07
C TYR A 439 -14.55 31.36 17.95
N GLU A 440 -14.47 30.63 16.84
CA GLU A 440 -13.35 29.76 16.51
C GLU A 440 -12.73 30.19 15.18
N THR A 441 -11.41 30.10 15.10
CA THR A 441 -10.65 30.43 13.90
C THR A 441 -10.67 29.26 12.93
N ILE A 442 -11.00 29.51 11.67
CA ILE A 442 -10.93 28.52 10.59
C ILE A 442 -9.56 28.66 9.90
N PRO A 443 -8.82 27.56 9.68
CA PRO A 443 -7.57 27.60 8.93
C PRO A 443 -7.74 28.24 7.54
N LYS A 444 -6.67 28.87 7.04
CA LYS A 444 -6.62 29.41 5.66
C LYS A 444 -6.73 28.27 4.64
N LEU A 445 -7.18 28.57 3.43
CA LEU A 445 -7.26 27.59 2.35
C LEU A 445 -5.85 27.19 1.87
N GLU A 446 -5.67 25.91 1.54
CA GLU A 446 -4.45 25.39 0.94
C GLU A 446 -4.63 25.25 -0.57
N GLN A 447 -3.61 25.65 -1.36
CA GLN A 447 -3.62 25.40 -2.79
C GLN A 447 -3.24 23.95 -3.04
N THR A 448 -4.21 23.12 -3.42
CA THR A 448 -3.93 21.79 -3.96
C THR A 448 -3.38 21.96 -5.37
N THR A 449 -2.08 21.71 -5.56
CA THR A 449 -1.51 21.46 -6.88
C THR A 449 -1.95 20.07 -7.34
N SER A 450 -3.18 19.98 -7.84
CA SER A 450 -3.70 18.82 -8.57
C SER A 450 -3.78 19.18 -10.05
N SER A 451 -2.69 18.93 -10.74
CA SER A 451 -2.62 18.86 -12.19
C SER A 451 -3.34 17.59 -12.67
N SER A 452 -4.51 17.75 -13.29
CA SER A 452 -4.95 17.08 -14.53
C SER A 452 -6.48 17.07 -14.68
N GLY A 453 -7.00 18.12 -15.30
CA GLY A 453 -8.26 18.07 -16.02
C GLY A 453 -7.98 17.95 -17.52
N GLY A 454 -8.75 17.14 -18.22
CA GLY A 454 -8.70 16.96 -19.68
C GLY A 454 -9.51 15.72 -20.06
N SER A 455 -10.83 15.81 -20.13
CA SER A 455 -11.62 16.30 -21.28
C SER A 455 -11.55 15.33 -22.46
N TYR A 456 -12.58 14.51 -22.54
CA TYR A 456 -12.94 13.67 -23.68
C TYR A 456 -13.14 14.55 -24.91
N GLY A 457 -12.39 14.26 -25.97
CA GLY A 457 -12.50 14.90 -27.27
C GLY A 457 -12.15 13.87 -28.32
N GLY A 458 -13.19 13.30 -28.94
CA GLY A 458 -13.03 12.38 -30.07
C GLY A 458 -12.45 13.10 -31.28
N GLY A 459 -11.51 12.44 -31.93
CA GLY A 459 -10.99 12.80 -33.25
C GLY A 459 -10.67 11.50 -33.97
N GLY A 460 -11.45 11.19 -34.99
CA GLY A 460 -11.18 10.06 -35.88
C GLY A 460 -9.89 10.33 -36.65
N SER A 461 -8.95 9.40 -36.54
CA SER A 461 -7.78 9.32 -37.42
C SER A 461 -7.88 8.03 -38.20
N SER A 462 -7.96 8.18 -39.52
CA SER A 462 -7.81 7.12 -40.52
C SER A 462 -6.41 6.51 -40.40
N GLY A 463 -6.25 5.55 -39.49
CA GLY A 463 -5.08 4.69 -39.40
C GLY A 463 -5.21 3.53 -40.39
N GLY A 464 -4.12 3.19 -41.09
CA GLY A 464 -4.11 2.02 -41.98
C GLY A 464 -4.44 0.75 -41.19
N SER A 465 -5.34 -0.08 -41.71
CA SER A 465 -5.61 -1.40 -41.11
C SER A 465 -4.54 -2.39 -41.55
N TYR A 466 -4.27 -3.41 -40.73
CA TYR A 466 -3.60 -4.61 -41.21
C TYR A 466 -4.40 -5.27 -42.34
N GLY A 467 -3.71 -6.09 -43.14
CA GLY A 467 -4.19 -6.63 -44.39
C GLY A 467 -5.26 -7.72 -44.31
N GLY A 468 -5.66 -8.18 -43.12
CA GLY A 468 -6.79 -9.10 -42.96
C GLY A 468 -6.45 -10.59 -42.78
N GLY A 469 -5.23 -10.96 -42.40
CA GLY A 469 -4.77 -12.35 -42.29
C GLY A 469 -5.43 -13.16 -41.16
N SER A 470 -5.45 -14.48 -41.33
CA SER A 470 -5.91 -15.44 -40.32
C SER A 470 -4.77 -15.85 -39.38
N PHE A 471 -5.05 -15.90 -38.07
CA PHE A 471 -4.11 -16.40 -37.06
C PHE A 471 -4.60 -17.71 -36.47
N GLY A 472 -3.79 -18.75 -36.63
CA GLY A 472 -3.96 -20.04 -35.98
C GLY A 472 -2.67 -20.87 -35.98
N GLY A 473 -1.53 -20.24 -36.31
CA GLY A 473 -0.24 -20.89 -36.51
C GLY A 473 0.63 -20.94 -35.25
N GLY A 474 1.76 -21.62 -35.36
CA GLY A 474 2.68 -21.96 -34.29
C GLY A 474 3.48 -20.78 -33.71
N GLY A 475 4.79 -20.93 -33.69
CA GLY A 475 5.75 -20.05 -33.05
C GLY A 475 6.12 -20.47 -31.62
N ALA A 476 7.23 -19.92 -31.12
CA ALA A 476 7.82 -20.32 -29.85
C ALA A 476 7.68 -19.26 -28.75
N THR A 477 7.65 -19.75 -27.52
CA THR A 477 7.75 -18.95 -26.30
C THR A 477 9.10 -19.20 -25.64
N SER A 478 9.76 -18.12 -25.22
CA SER A 478 10.97 -18.13 -24.40
C SER A 478 10.71 -17.52 -23.04
N LYS A 479 11.47 -17.96 -22.03
CA LYS A 479 11.44 -17.38 -20.68
C LYS A 479 12.83 -16.89 -20.27
N TRP A 480 12.92 -15.81 -19.49
CA TRP A 480 14.21 -15.20 -19.12
C TRP A 480 14.48 -15.02 -17.63
#